data_AF-A0A7S1M8B9-F1
#
_entry.id   AF-A0A7S1M8B9-F1
#
_cell.length_a   1.000
_cell.length_b   1.000
_cell.length_c   1.000
_cell.angle_alpha   90.00
_cell.angle_beta   90.00
_cell.angle_gamma   90.00
#
_symmetry.space_group_name_H-M   'P 1'
#
loop_
_entity.id
_entity.type
_entity.pdbx_description
1 polymer ?
#
loop_
_entity_poly.entity_id
_entity_poly.type
_entity_poly.pdbx_seq_one_letter_code
_entity_poly.pdbx_strand_id
1 'polypeptide(L)'
;MLKKPDDALRSADEAVILFREIGSDVNEAAALLVSADALRNTRSYDEAGAAAREALGLFEKHGDARGIELANKIIGFLEEIQQQIQAQWYAQQQAQNPQQWQMQMQFAPQEQQGGGGEQAQSLARPERERGPALDMSAGLDVTVVRAKVMD
;
A
#
# COMPACT_ATOMS: atom_id res chain seq x y z
N MET A 1 30.31 6.96 -6.41
CA MET A 1 29.64 7.12 -7.72
C MET A 1 28.55 6.04 -7.82
N LEU A 2 27.29 6.43 -7.66
CA LEU A 2 26.12 5.54 -7.79
C LEU A 2 25.70 5.39 -9.26
N LYS A 3 26.62 4.96 -10.15
CA LYS A 3 26.32 4.78 -11.60
C LYS A 3 25.48 3.54 -11.93
N LYS A 4 25.44 2.56 -11.02
CA LYS A 4 24.85 1.24 -11.28
C LYS A 4 23.32 1.19 -11.37
N PRO A 5 22.53 1.92 -10.55
CA PRO A 5 21.08 1.84 -10.65
C PRO A 5 20.55 2.48 -11.93
N ASP A 6 21.17 3.57 -12.41
CA ASP A 6 20.75 4.26 -13.64
C ASP A 6 21.00 3.40 -14.88
N ASP A 7 22.17 2.74 -14.96
CA ASP A 7 22.50 1.82 -16.05
C ASP A 7 21.60 0.58 -16.04
N ALA A 8 21.26 0.06 -14.86
CA ALA A 8 20.36 -1.08 -14.69
C ALA A 8 18.93 -0.73 -15.11
N LEU A 9 18.43 0.43 -14.69
CA LEU A 9 17.10 0.92 -15.07
C LEU A 9 16.98 1.09 -16.58
N ARG A 10 17.96 1.75 -17.20
CA ARG A 10 18.00 1.92 -18.65
C ARG A 10 17.99 0.60 -19.41
N SER A 11 18.83 -0.35 -18.98
CA SER A 11 18.90 -1.68 -19.60
C SER A 11 17.60 -2.46 -19.42
N ALA A 12 16.96 -2.33 -18.26
CA ALA A 12 15.69 -2.97 -17.96
C ALA A 12 14.55 -2.38 -18.80
N ASP A 13 14.48 -1.05 -18.94
CA ASP A 13 13.47 -0.38 -19.76
C ASP A 13 13.62 -0.72 -21.26
N GLU A 14 14.85 -0.79 -21.76
CA GLU A 14 15.14 -1.29 -23.12
C GLU A 14 14.67 -2.75 -23.29
N ALA A 15 14.92 -3.60 -22.29
CA ALA A 15 14.45 -4.99 -22.31
C ALA A 15 12.93 -5.11 -22.25
N VAL A 16 12.24 -4.27 -21.47
CA VAL A 16 10.76 -4.21 -21.42
C VAL A 16 10.20 -3.92 -22.81
N ILE A 17 10.74 -2.91 -23.50
CA ILE A 17 10.30 -2.55 -24.86
C ILE A 17 10.49 -3.73 -25.82
N LEU A 18 11.68 -4.34 -25.82
CA LEU A 18 11.98 -5.48 -26.70
C LEU A 18 11.08 -6.68 -26.42
N PHE A 19 10.85 -7.03 -25.15
CA PHE A 19 10.01 -8.16 -24.79
C PHE A 19 8.54 -7.91 -25.13
N ARG A 20 8.07 -6.67 -25.01
CA ARG A 20 6.74 -6.26 -25.45
C ARG A 20 6.58 -6.36 -26.97
N GLU A 21 7.59 -5.93 -27.74
CA GLU A 21 7.58 -6.02 -29.20
C GLU A 21 7.51 -7.46 -29.72
N ILE A 22 8.20 -8.40 -29.06
CA ILE A 22 8.18 -9.81 -29.43
C ILE A 22 7.05 -10.62 -28.77
N GLY A 23 6.23 -9.98 -27.92
CA GLY A 23 5.10 -10.61 -27.23
C GLY A 23 5.49 -11.62 -26.15
N SER A 24 6.63 -11.42 -25.47
CA SER A 24 7.10 -12.28 -24.38
C SER A 24 6.74 -11.71 -23.01
N ASP A 25 5.49 -11.89 -22.60
CA ASP A 25 4.94 -11.36 -21.34
C ASP A 25 5.76 -11.73 -20.09
N VAL A 26 6.24 -12.98 -19.98
CA VAL A 26 7.00 -13.43 -18.79
C VAL A 26 8.37 -12.75 -18.72
N ASN A 27 9.02 -12.55 -19.87
CA ASN A 27 10.31 -11.85 -19.90
C ASN A 27 10.12 -10.33 -19.70
N GLU A 28 9.03 -9.77 -20.22
CA GLU A 28 8.63 -8.38 -19.96
C GLU A 28 8.43 -8.16 -18.45
N ALA A 29 7.70 -9.06 -17.79
CA ALA A 29 7.49 -9.03 -16.35
C ALA A 29 8.79 -9.12 -15.55
N ALA A 30 9.72 -9.99 -15.98
CA ALA A 30 11.04 -10.10 -15.35
C ALA A 30 11.87 -8.82 -15.51
N ALA A 31 11.83 -8.18 -16.68
CA ALA A 31 12.50 -6.90 -16.90
C ALA A 31 11.87 -5.78 -16.04
N LEU A 32 10.55 -5.74 -15.94
CA LEU A 32 9.83 -4.81 -15.04
C LEU A 32 10.21 -4.98 -13.57
N LEU A 33 10.46 -6.21 -13.10
CA LEU A 33 10.96 -6.43 -11.74
C LEU A 33 12.37 -5.86 -11.52
N VAL A 34 13.23 -5.91 -12.54
CA VAL A 34 14.57 -5.30 -12.48
C VAL A 34 14.45 -3.78 -12.45
N SER A 35 13.58 -3.17 -13.28
CA SER A 35 13.29 -1.73 -13.19
C SER A 35 12.77 -1.36 -11.80
N ALA A 36 11.81 -2.12 -11.26
CA ALA A 36 11.27 -1.88 -9.92
C ALA A 36 12.33 -1.97 -8.82
N ASP A 37 13.26 -2.92 -8.90
CA ASP A 37 14.38 -3.05 -7.97
C ASP A 37 15.37 -1.88 -8.09
N ALA A 38 15.69 -1.44 -9.31
CA ALA A 38 16.54 -0.27 -9.51
C ALA A 38 15.88 1.00 -8.94
N LEU A 39 14.59 1.21 -9.22
CA LEU A 39 13.81 2.36 -8.76
C LEU A 39 13.65 2.40 -7.24
N ARG A 40 13.44 1.26 -6.57
CA ARG A 40 13.39 1.26 -5.10
C ARG A 40 14.75 1.60 -4.50
N ASN A 41 15.85 1.19 -5.13
CA ASN A 41 17.21 1.50 -4.67
C ASN A 41 17.55 3.00 -4.84
N THR A 42 16.96 3.67 -5.83
CA THR A 42 17.07 5.13 -6.02
C THR A 42 16.02 5.94 -5.25
N ARG A 43 15.14 5.26 -4.49
CA ARG A 43 14.03 5.85 -3.72
C ARG A 43 12.91 6.47 -4.57
N SER A 44 12.82 6.09 -5.84
CA SER A 44 11.67 6.38 -6.71
C SER A 44 10.54 5.40 -6.43
N TYR A 45 9.96 5.46 -5.24
CA TYR A 45 9.02 4.44 -4.72
C TYR A 45 7.72 4.32 -5.51
N ASP A 46 7.19 5.44 -6.02
CA ASP A 46 5.95 5.43 -6.81
C ASP A 46 6.13 4.69 -8.14
N GLU A 47 7.22 5.00 -8.86
CA GLU A 47 7.60 4.35 -10.11
C GLU A 47 7.93 2.87 -9.88
N ALA A 48 8.65 2.55 -8.81
CA ALA A 48 8.94 1.16 -8.43
C ALA A 48 7.65 0.36 -8.20
N GLY A 49 6.66 0.98 -7.54
CA GLY A 49 5.36 0.35 -7.28
C GLY A 49 4.57 0.13 -8.56
N ALA A 50 4.62 1.06 -9.52
CA ALA A 50 3.97 0.90 -10.82
C ALA A 50 4.56 -0.29 -11.60
N ALA A 51 5.89 -0.33 -11.73
CA ALA A 51 6.59 -1.42 -12.43
C ALA A 51 6.35 -2.79 -11.77
N ALA A 52 6.39 -2.87 -10.43
CA ALA A 52 6.13 -4.12 -9.72
C ALA A 52 4.69 -4.63 -9.88
N ARG A 53 3.69 -3.74 -9.90
CA ARG A 53 2.28 -4.12 -10.13
C ARG A 53 2.02 -4.55 -11.57
N GLU A 54 2.67 -3.92 -12.54
CA GLU A 54 2.59 -4.33 -13.94
C GLU A 54 3.21 -5.73 -14.13
N ALA A 55 4.40 -5.96 -13.55
CA ALA A 55 5.04 -7.28 -13.53
C ALA A 55 4.14 -8.34 -12.88
N LEU A 56 3.52 -8.00 -11.74
CA LEU A 56 2.58 -8.89 -11.03
C LEU A 56 1.44 -9.33 -11.95
N GLY A 57 0.77 -8.39 -12.63
CA GLY A 57 -0.34 -8.71 -13.52
C GLY A 57 0.06 -9.62 -14.69
N LEU A 58 1.27 -9.45 -15.23
CA LEU A 58 1.80 -10.33 -16.26
C LEU A 58 2.12 -11.74 -15.71
N PHE A 59 2.74 -11.85 -14.53
CA PHE A 59 2.99 -13.16 -13.92
C PHE A 59 1.70 -13.88 -13.53
N GLU A 60 0.69 -13.17 -13.02
CA GLU A 60 -0.64 -13.72 -12.71
C GLU A 60 -1.32 -14.26 -13.96
N LYS A 61 -1.28 -13.53 -15.07
CA LYS A 61 -1.82 -13.97 -16.37
C LYS A 61 -1.22 -15.29 -16.84
N HIS A 62 0.06 -15.53 -16.55
CA HIS A 62 0.79 -16.75 -16.96
C HIS A 62 0.92 -17.81 -15.86
N GLY A 63 0.40 -17.55 -14.66
CA GLY A 63 0.49 -18.47 -13.52
C GLY A 63 1.91 -18.67 -12.99
N ASP A 64 2.82 -17.71 -13.17
CA ASP A 64 4.19 -17.79 -12.66
C ASP A 64 4.24 -17.45 -11.16
N ALA A 65 4.12 -18.49 -10.33
CA ALA A 65 4.13 -18.35 -8.88
C ALA A 65 5.41 -17.70 -8.33
N ARG A 66 6.56 -17.93 -8.96
CA ARG A 66 7.83 -17.34 -8.50
C ARG A 66 7.87 -15.84 -8.83
N GLY A 67 7.45 -15.47 -10.03
CA GLY A 67 7.32 -14.07 -10.42
C GLY A 67 6.35 -13.29 -9.52
N ILE A 68 5.21 -13.90 -9.21
CA ILE A 68 4.20 -13.34 -8.27
C ILE A 68 4.80 -13.08 -6.89
N GLU A 69 5.54 -14.06 -6.33
CA GLU A 69 6.18 -13.91 -5.02
C GLU A 69 7.19 -12.75 -5.02
N LEU A 70 8.02 -12.66 -6.06
CA LEU A 70 9.02 -11.60 -6.19
C LEU A 70 8.39 -10.22 -6.32
N ALA A 71 7.34 -10.08 -7.13
CA ALA A 71 6.61 -8.83 -7.28
C ALA A 71 5.97 -8.38 -5.96
N ASN A 72 5.30 -9.29 -5.25
CA ASN A 72 4.70 -9.02 -3.95
C ASN A 72 5.73 -8.61 -2.89
N LYS A 73 6.93 -9.19 -2.91
CA LYS A 73 8.02 -8.77 -2.01
C LYS A 73 8.43 -7.32 -2.22
N ILE A 74 8.49 -6.86 -3.47
CA ILE A 74 8.78 -5.45 -3.77
C ILE A 74 7.62 -4.56 -3.30
N ILE A 75 6.38 -4.93 -3.64
CA ILE A 75 5.19 -4.17 -3.25
C ILE A 75 5.09 -4.03 -1.73
N GLY A 76 5.23 -5.13 -0.98
CA GLY A 76 5.15 -5.11 0.48
C GLY A 76 6.24 -4.24 1.13
N PHE A 77 7.46 -4.23 0.56
CA PHE A 77 8.52 -3.32 1.01
C PHE A 77 8.12 -1.85 0.80
N LEU A 78 7.52 -1.51 -0.34
CA LEU A 78 7.10 -0.13 -0.65
C LEU A 78 5.95 0.32 0.25
N GLU A 79 5.00 -0.58 0.55
CA GLU A 79 3.90 -0.31 1.50
C GLU A 79 4.41 -0.03 2.91
N GLU A 80 5.41 -0.79 3.38
CA GLU A 80 6.02 -0.55 4.68
C GLU A 80 6.68 0.84 4.75
N ILE A 81 7.42 1.22 3.71
CA ILE A 81 8.03 2.55 3.61
C ILE A 81 6.96 3.65 3.61
N GLN A 82 5.87 3.47 2.86
CA GLN A 82 4.77 4.42 2.82
C GLN A 82 4.11 4.58 4.19
N GLN A 83 3.84 3.48 4.89
CA GLN A 83 3.27 3.50 6.24
C GLN A 83 4.20 4.22 7.24
N GLN A 84 5.51 3.98 7.15
CA GLN A 84 6.49 4.67 8.01
C GLN A 84 6.52 6.18 7.74
N ILE A 85 6.53 6.60 6.48
CA ILE A 85 6.48 8.02 6.10
C ILE A 85 5.20 8.66 6.62
N GLN A 86 4.06 7.99 6.46
CA GLN A 86 2.78 8.47 6.94
C GLN A 86 2.73 8.59 8.47
N ALA A 87 3.24 7.58 9.19
CA ALA A 87 3.33 7.62 10.65
C ALA A 87 4.23 8.77 11.13
N GLN A 88 5.38 8.97 10.49
CA GLN A 88 6.29 10.09 10.79
C GLN A 88 5.61 11.44 10.51
N TRP A 89 4.87 11.56 9.42
CA TRP A 89 4.13 12.78 9.09
C TRP A 89 3.09 13.11 10.15
N TYR A 90 2.29 12.13 10.59
CA TYR A 90 1.33 12.33 11.67
C TYR A 90 2.00 12.70 13.00
N ALA A 91 3.10 12.03 13.35
CA ALA A 91 3.84 12.33 14.57
C ALA A 91 4.42 13.75 14.55
N GLN A 92 4.97 14.18 13.40
CA GLN A 92 5.49 15.53 13.22
C GLN A 92 4.38 16.58 13.27
N GLN A 93 3.22 16.31 12.67
CA GLN A 93 2.06 17.20 12.73
C GLN A 93 1.55 17.38 14.16
N GLN A 94 1.48 16.29 14.94
CA GLN A 94 1.11 16.36 16.37
C GLN A 94 2.14 17.15 17.18
N ALA A 95 3.44 16.94 16.93
CA ALA A 95 4.51 17.68 17.61
C ALA A 95 4.53 19.18 17.26
N GLN A 96 4.05 19.57 16.06
CA GLN A 96 3.92 20.97 15.66
C GLN A 96 2.70 21.67 16.29
N ASN A 97 1.72 20.92 16.82
CA ASN A 97 0.52 21.52 17.42
C ASN A 97 0.29 21.07 18.88
N PRO A 98 1.29 21.23 19.77
CA PRO A 98 1.25 20.68 21.13
C PRO A 98 0.16 21.32 22.00
N GLN A 99 -0.24 22.57 21.73
CA GLN A 99 -1.31 23.24 22.47
C GLN A 99 -2.69 22.67 22.15
N GLN A 100 -2.98 22.35 20.88
CA GLN A 100 -4.24 21.69 20.53
C GLN A 100 -4.35 20.30 21.16
N TRP A 101 -3.23 19.57 21.18
CA TRP A 101 -3.15 18.25 21.84
C TRP A 101 -3.37 18.37 23.35
N GLN A 102 -2.69 19.30 24.02
CA GLN A 102 -2.89 19.56 25.45
C GLN A 102 -4.32 19.96 25.77
N MET A 103 -4.95 20.79 24.92
CA MET A 103 -6.33 21.23 25.12
C MET A 103 -7.31 20.06 24.94
N GLN A 104 -7.15 19.21 23.91
CA GLN A 104 -7.94 17.98 23.77
C GLN A 104 -7.73 17.02 24.95
N MET A 105 -6.50 16.87 25.46
CA MET A 105 -6.22 16.03 26.62
C MET A 105 -6.82 16.61 27.92
N GLN A 106 -6.94 17.93 28.01
CA GLN A 106 -7.52 18.65 29.14
C GLN A 106 -9.06 18.61 29.17
N PHE A 107 -9.69 18.42 28.00
CA PHE A 107 -11.15 18.22 27.87
C PHE A 107 -11.55 16.77 27.62
N ALA A 108 -10.59 15.82 27.59
CA ALA A 108 -10.89 14.40 27.57
C ALA A 108 -11.57 14.01 28.89
N PRO A 109 -12.72 13.31 28.87
CA PRO A 109 -13.35 12.85 30.10
C PRO A 109 -12.35 12.00 30.87
N GLN A 110 -12.10 12.37 32.13
CA GLN A 110 -11.21 11.64 33.03
C GLN A 110 -11.82 10.27 33.35
N GLU A 111 -11.69 9.29 32.45
CA GLU A 111 -11.80 7.89 32.82
C GLU A 111 -10.52 7.52 33.59
N GLN A 112 -10.59 7.77 34.90
CA GLN A 112 -9.77 7.24 35.99
C GLN A 112 -8.36 6.73 35.61
N GLN A 113 -7.38 7.62 35.80
CA GLN A 113 -6.02 7.24 36.14
C GLN A 113 -6.03 6.34 37.39
N GLY A 114 -5.69 5.07 37.20
CA GLY A 114 -5.53 4.11 38.29
C GLY A 114 -4.74 2.87 37.84
N GLY A 115 -3.41 2.98 37.82
CA GLY A 115 -2.52 1.83 37.99
C GLY A 115 -1.80 1.28 36.74
N GLY A 116 -0.52 1.65 36.63
CA GLY A 116 0.63 0.79 36.31
C GLY A 116 0.52 -0.37 35.31
N GLY A 117 1.39 -0.31 34.30
CA GLY A 117 2.15 -1.47 33.81
C GLY A 117 1.45 -2.40 32.82
N GLU A 118 2.01 -2.46 31.61
CA GLU A 118 2.02 -3.60 30.70
C GLU A 118 0.95 -4.68 30.90
N GLN A 119 -0.22 -4.50 30.28
CA GLN A 119 -0.99 -5.64 29.78
C GLN A 119 -1.55 -5.29 28.41
N ALA A 120 -0.90 -5.81 27.37
CA ALA A 120 -1.56 -6.10 26.11
C ALA A 120 -2.69 -7.10 26.40
N GLN A 121 -3.87 -6.59 26.74
CA GLN A 121 -5.10 -7.36 26.66
C GLN A 121 -5.76 -6.99 25.34
N SER A 122 -5.68 -7.94 24.42
CA SER A 122 -6.50 -8.07 23.23
C SER A 122 -7.95 -7.71 23.54
N LEU A 123 -8.32 -6.45 23.33
CA LEU A 123 -9.72 -6.06 23.27
C LEU A 123 -10.24 -6.66 21.98
N ALA A 124 -10.96 -7.79 22.13
CA ALA A 124 -11.84 -8.29 21.08
C ALA A 124 -12.60 -7.09 20.55
N ARG A 125 -12.34 -6.77 19.27
CA ARG A 125 -13.03 -5.71 18.54
C ARG A 125 -14.52 -5.90 18.84
N PRO A 126 -15.23 -4.90 19.40
CA PRO A 126 -16.65 -5.07 19.69
C PRO A 126 -17.30 -5.54 18.41
N GLU A 127 -18.03 -6.66 18.50
CA GLU A 127 -18.77 -7.21 17.38
C GLU A 127 -19.64 -6.08 16.86
N ARG A 128 -19.25 -5.52 15.70
CA ARG A 128 -20.01 -4.47 15.06
C ARG A 128 -21.39 -5.06 14.88
N GLU A 129 -22.40 -4.50 15.55
CA GLU A 129 -23.78 -4.82 15.25
C GLU A 129 -23.92 -4.73 13.74
N ARG A 130 -24.09 -5.88 13.09
CA ARG A 130 -24.40 -5.89 11.68
C ARG A 130 -25.69 -5.12 11.57
N GLY A 131 -25.61 -3.92 11.02
CA GLY A 131 -26.79 -3.15 10.66
C GLY A 131 -27.76 -4.05 9.89
N PRO A 132 -29.06 -3.76 9.94
CA PRO A 132 -30.10 -4.65 9.42
C PRO A 132 -29.67 -5.19 8.07
N ALA A 133 -29.63 -6.52 7.95
CA ALA A 133 -29.22 -7.17 6.71
C ALA A 133 -30.06 -6.56 5.59
N LEU A 134 -29.38 -5.95 4.61
CA LEU A 134 -30.04 -5.48 3.40
C LEU A 134 -30.65 -6.70 2.74
N ASP A 135 -31.97 -6.77 2.78
CA ASP A 135 -32.73 -7.82 2.13
C ASP A 135 -32.49 -7.72 0.62
N MET A 136 -31.65 -8.61 0.11
CA MET A 136 -31.29 -8.67 -1.31
C MET A 136 -32.28 -9.49 -2.13
N SER A 137 -33.42 -9.91 -1.55
CA SER A 137 -34.44 -10.67 -2.28
C SER A 137 -35.14 -9.86 -3.37
N ALA A 138 -35.04 -8.53 -3.35
CA ALA A 138 -35.65 -7.65 -4.35
C ALA A 138 -34.71 -7.16 -5.48
N GLY A 139 -33.41 -7.51 -5.45
CA GLY A 139 -32.42 -6.98 -6.40
C GLY A 139 -31.99 -5.54 -6.10
N LEU A 140 -30.68 -5.25 -6.26
CA LEU A 140 -30.12 -3.92 -6.02
C LEU A 140 -30.56 -2.93 -7.11
N ASP A 141 -31.30 -1.89 -6.73
CA ASP A 141 -31.55 -0.74 -7.61
C ASP A 141 -30.29 0.15 -7.69
N VAL A 142 -29.71 0.22 -8.89
CA VAL A 142 -28.49 0.98 -9.22
C VAL A 142 -28.63 2.48 -8.94
N THR A 143 -29.85 3.01 -8.85
CA THR A 143 -30.09 4.42 -8.53
C THR A 143 -29.74 4.77 -7.08
N VAL A 144 -29.93 3.85 -6.13
CA VAL A 144 -29.64 4.06 -4.70
C VAL A 144 -28.13 4.07 -4.43
N VAL A 145 -27.35 3.29 -5.19
CA VAL A 145 -25.90 3.21 -5.04
C VAL A 145 -25.21 4.52 -5.48
N ARG A 146 -25.71 5.17 -6.53
CA ARG A 146 -25.12 6.43 -7.03
C ARG A 146 -25.29 7.60 -6.05
N ALA A 147 -26.38 7.65 -5.29
CA ALA A 147 -26.65 8.74 -4.36
C ALA A 147 -25.70 8.76 -3.14
N LYS A 148 -25.15 7.62 -2.73
CA LYS A 148 -24.24 7.51 -1.58
C LYS A 148 -22.76 7.73 -1.90
N VAL A 149 -22.39 7.75 -3.18
CA VAL A 149 -20.99 7.84 -3.63
C VAL A 149 -20.60 9.26 -4.02
N MET A 150 -21.57 10.18 -4.16
CA MET A 150 -21.33 11.55 -4.65
C MET A 150 -21.66 12.68 -3.66
N ASP A 151 -21.75 12.40 -2.36
CA ASP A 151 -21.64 13.42 -1.30
C ASP A 151 -20.37 13.21 -0.48
#